data_AF-A0A077NEN9-F1
#
_entry.id   AF-A0A077NEN9-F1
#
_cell.length_a   1.000
_cell.length_b   1.000
_cell.length_c   1.000
_cell.angle_alpha   90.00
_cell.angle_beta   90.00
_cell.angle_gamma   90.00
#
_symmetry.space_group_name_H-M   'P 1'
#
loop_
_entity.id
_entity.type
_entity.pdbx_description
1 polymer ?
#
loop_
_entity_poly.entity_id
_entity_poly.type
_entity_poly.pdbx_seq_one_letter_code
_entity_poly.pdbx_strand_id
1 'polypeptide(L)'
;MGRKGITGSSGKSDFGEWLSERRKAMRMNTAFLLMAEFETAAIPLSNIAERYLGMRPSTAEQKASLGLLPLPTFRCNDSQKSPRMVHVNDLADLIDKKRKESKEEMEYITKKSKQKNQLAVHQ
;
A
#
# COMPACT_ATOMS: atom_id res chain seq x y z
N MET A 1 30.60 41.23 -17.32
CA MET A 1 29.35 41.17 -16.52
C MET A 1 28.62 39.88 -16.88
N GLY A 2 28.21 38.96 -16.03
CA GLY A 2 28.47 38.62 -14.63
C GLY A 2 28.00 37.17 -14.49
N ARG A 3 28.86 36.29 -13.97
CA ARG A 3 28.52 34.87 -13.74
C ARG A 3 27.50 34.79 -12.60
N LYS A 4 26.38 34.10 -12.82
CA LYS A 4 25.56 33.46 -11.77
C LYS A 4 25.32 32.05 -12.31
N GLY A 5 25.89 30.98 -11.79
CA GLY A 5 26.18 30.68 -10.39
C GLY A 5 25.55 29.31 -10.20
N ILE A 6 26.36 28.27 -10.37
CA ILE A 6 26.02 26.88 -10.05
C ILE A 6 25.69 26.88 -8.56
N THR A 7 24.41 26.84 -8.19
CA THR A 7 24.03 26.56 -6.81
C THR A 7 23.80 25.07 -6.70
N GLY A 8 24.86 24.38 -6.28
CA GLY A 8 24.73 23.03 -5.75
C GLY A 8 23.80 23.07 -4.53
N SER A 9 22.74 22.28 -4.59
CA SER A 9 22.05 21.80 -3.39
C SER A 9 22.66 20.46 -3.02
N SER A 10 23.03 20.34 -1.76
CA SER A 10 23.80 19.29 -1.12
C SER A 10 23.27 17.88 -1.35
N GLY A 11 24.14 16.99 -1.85
CA GLY A 11 23.92 15.55 -1.78
C GLY A 11 24.07 15.02 -0.35
N LYS A 12 23.16 14.11 0.05
CA LYS A 12 23.43 12.80 0.70
C LYS A 12 22.20 12.12 1.35
N SER A 13 20.99 12.70 1.27
CA SER A 13 19.74 12.05 1.75
C SER A 13 19.01 11.20 0.69
N ASP A 14 19.10 11.58 -0.59
CA ASP A 14 18.15 11.10 -1.61
C ASP A 14 18.46 9.72 -2.19
N PHE A 15 19.69 9.20 -2.00
CA PHE A 15 20.03 7.88 -2.53
C PHE A 15 19.33 6.77 -1.75
N GLY A 16 19.13 6.96 -0.44
CA GLY A 16 18.41 6.02 0.41
C GLY A 16 16.90 6.01 0.13
N GLU A 17 16.32 7.19 -0.12
CA GLU A 17 14.92 7.36 -0.52
C GLU A 17 14.68 6.77 -1.91
N TRP A 18 15.52 7.11 -2.89
CA TRP A 18 15.50 6.52 -4.23
C TRP A 18 15.70 5.01 -4.22
N LEU A 19 16.63 4.48 -3.41
CA LEU A 19 16.81 3.03 -3.27
C LEU A 19 15.61 2.39 -2.60
N SER A 20 15.00 3.03 -1.60
CA SER A 20 13.76 2.56 -0.97
C SER A 20 12.60 2.55 -1.97
N GLU A 21 12.42 3.61 -2.75
CA GLU A 21 11.40 3.75 -3.80
C GLU A 21 11.62 2.79 -4.95
N ARG A 22 12.88 2.58 -5.35
CA ARG A 22 13.27 1.62 -6.38
C ARG A 22 13.19 0.18 -5.88
N ARG A 23 13.37 -0.06 -4.57
CA ARG A 23 13.13 -1.37 -3.92
C ARG A 23 11.65 -1.62 -3.65
N LYS A 24 10.85 -0.56 -3.48
CA LYS A 24 9.38 -0.58 -3.50
C LYS A 24 8.89 -0.96 -4.90
N ALA A 25 9.49 -0.38 -5.95
CA ALA A 25 9.25 -0.74 -7.35
C ALA A 25 9.72 -2.16 -7.72
N MET A 26 10.66 -2.74 -6.98
CA MET A 26 11.18 -4.11 -7.16
C MET A 26 10.65 -5.13 -6.12
N ARG A 27 9.51 -4.87 -5.49
CA ARG A 27 8.77 -5.92 -4.76
C ARG A 27 8.05 -6.80 -5.78
N MET A 28 8.04 -8.12 -5.54
CA MET A 28 7.15 -9.06 -6.24
C MET A 28 5.75 -8.48 -6.22
N ASN A 29 5.30 -8.07 -7.40
CA ASN A 29 4.28 -7.04 -7.53
C ASN A 29 2.95 -7.68 -7.17
N THR A 30 2.41 -7.41 -5.98
CA THR A 30 1.03 -7.83 -5.64
C THR A 30 0.07 -7.38 -6.73
N ALA A 31 0.38 -6.27 -7.41
CA ALA A 31 -0.32 -5.82 -8.61
C ALA A 31 -0.31 -6.83 -9.76
N PHE A 32 0.79 -7.55 -10.02
CA PHE A 32 0.85 -8.56 -11.07
C PHE A 32 -0.05 -9.77 -10.76
N LEU A 33 -0.08 -10.20 -9.49
CA LEU A 33 -1.00 -11.26 -9.06
C LEU A 33 -2.45 -10.82 -9.16
N LEU A 34 -2.75 -9.59 -8.76
CA LEU A 34 -4.10 -9.02 -8.89
C LEU A 34 -4.49 -8.83 -10.36
N MET A 35 -3.58 -8.43 -11.23
CA MET A 35 -3.84 -8.34 -12.68
C MET A 35 -4.14 -9.72 -13.27
N ALA A 36 -3.45 -10.77 -12.82
CA ALA A 36 -3.74 -12.14 -13.25
C ALA A 36 -5.11 -12.64 -12.72
N GLU A 37 -5.55 -12.16 -11.55
CA GLU A 37 -6.84 -12.54 -10.96
C GLU A 37 -8.02 -11.77 -11.59
N PHE A 38 -7.86 -10.46 -11.82
CA PHE A 38 -8.94 -9.58 -12.23
C PHE A 38 -8.92 -9.23 -13.73
N GLU A 39 -7.87 -9.62 -14.45
CA GLU A 39 -7.67 -9.40 -15.89
C GLU A 39 -7.82 -7.93 -16.34
N THR A 40 -7.73 -6.99 -15.39
CA THR A 40 -8.01 -5.57 -15.59
C THR A 40 -7.09 -4.71 -14.74
N ALA A 41 -6.75 -3.51 -15.24
CA ALA A 41 -5.96 -2.52 -14.50
C ALA A 41 -6.80 -1.71 -13.49
N ALA A 42 -8.11 -1.61 -13.74
CA ALA A 42 -9.08 -0.93 -12.90
C ALA A 42 -10.14 -1.94 -12.46
N ILE A 43 -10.23 -2.17 -11.15
CA ILE A 43 -11.09 -3.19 -10.56
C ILE A 43 -12.33 -2.50 -9.95
N PRO A 44 -13.56 -3.00 -10.20
CA PRO A 44 -14.75 -2.48 -9.54
C PRO A 44 -14.65 -2.60 -8.01
N LEU A 45 -15.00 -1.53 -7.29
CA LEU A 45 -14.97 -1.48 -5.83
C LEU A 45 -15.83 -2.60 -5.21
N SER A 46 -16.95 -2.94 -5.85
CA SER A 46 -17.83 -4.04 -5.43
C SER A 46 -17.12 -5.38 -5.32
N ASN A 47 -16.18 -5.67 -6.23
CA ASN A 47 -15.50 -6.96 -6.31
C ASN A 47 -14.46 -7.12 -5.20
N ILE A 48 -13.90 -6.01 -4.71
CA ILE A 48 -12.84 -6.02 -3.70
C ILE A 48 -13.36 -5.70 -2.28
N ALA A 49 -14.58 -5.17 -2.17
CA ALA A 49 -15.17 -4.72 -0.92
C ALA A 49 -15.20 -5.81 0.15
N GLU A 50 -15.74 -6.99 -0.19
CA GLU A 50 -15.86 -8.07 0.79
C GLU A 50 -14.51 -8.73 1.05
N ARG A 51 -13.77 -9.06 -0.02
CA ARG A 51 -12.52 -9.83 0.06
C ARG A 51 -11.37 -9.06 0.73
N TYR A 52 -11.16 -7.79 0.38
CA TYR A 52 -9.98 -7.03 0.83
C TYR A 52 -10.30 -5.93 1.84
N LEU A 53 -11.53 -5.41 1.81
CA LEU A 53 -11.97 -4.35 2.71
C LEU A 53 -12.83 -4.86 3.88
N GLY A 54 -13.28 -6.12 3.84
CA GLY A 54 -14.06 -6.73 4.89
C GLY A 54 -15.41 -6.04 5.13
N MET A 55 -16.00 -5.45 4.08
CA MET A 55 -17.27 -4.74 4.18
C MET A 55 -18.15 -5.00 2.97
N ARG A 56 -19.45 -4.80 3.12
CA ARG A 56 -20.42 -4.97 2.03
C ARG A 56 -20.16 -3.94 0.92
N PRO A 57 -20.44 -4.26 -0.36
CA PRO A 57 -20.27 -3.34 -1.48
C PRO A 57 -21.00 -2.00 -1.29
N SER A 58 -22.20 -2.00 -0.70
CA SER A 58 -22.96 -0.79 -0.40
C SER A 58 -22.26 0.11 0.63
N THR A 59 -21.69 -0.48 1.67
CA THR A 59 -20.92 0.24 2.69
C THR A 59 -19.62 0.79 2.12
N ALA A 60 -18.96 0.03 1.23
CA ALA A 60 -17.75 0.50 0.55
C ALA A 60 -18.05 1.73 -0.32
N GLU A 61 -19.15 1.73 -1.07
CA GLU A 61 -19.56 2.87 -1.91
C GLU A 61 -19.88 4.12 -1.10
N GLN A 62 -20.58 3.95 0.03
CA GLN A 62 -20.87 5.05 0.97
C GLN A 62 -19.57 5.64 1.53
N LYS A 63 -18.66 4.78 2.02
CA LYS A 63 -17.36 5.24 2.54
C LYS A 63 -16.51 5.90 1.47
N ALA A 64 -16.56 5.42 0.22
CA ALA A 64 -15.84 6.02 -0.88
C ALA A 64 -16.34 7.43 -1.19
N SER A 65 -17.66 7.62 -1.16
CA SER A 65 -18.30 8.92 -1.39
C SER A 65 -17.98 9.93 -0.28
N LEU A 66 -17.69 9.46 0.92
CA LEU A 66 -17.25 10.27 2.06
C LEU A 66 -15.72 10.45 2.14
N GLY A 67 -14.95 9.84 1.23
CA GLY A 67 -13.48 9.87 1.28
C GLY A 67 -12.87 9.11 2.46
N LEU A 68 -13.61 8.15 3.03
CA LEU A 68 -13.21 7.38 4.23
C LEU A 68 -12.58 6.02 3.91
N LEU A 69 -12.35 5.72 2.62
CA LEU A 69 -11.67 4.49 2.23
C LEU A 69 -10.16 4.60 2.43
N PRO A 70 -9.49 3.48 2.78
CA PRO A 70 -8.04 3.45 2.97
C PRO A 70 -7.26 3.48 1.64
N LEU A 71 -7.94 3.73 0.51
CA LEU A 71 -7.38 3.70 -0.84
C LEU A 71 -8.15 4.67 -1.74
N PRO A 72 -7.50 5.26 -2.76
CA PRO A 72 -8.13 6.14 -3.72
C PRO A 72 -9.10 5.39 -4.64
N THR A 73 -10.18 6.07 -5.01
CA THR A 73 -11.21 5.51 -5.91
C THR A 73 -11.62 6.56 -6.92
N PHE A 74 -12.02 6.12 -8.12
CA PHE A 74 -12.43 7.01 -9.19
C PHE A 74 -13.61 6.43 -9.98
N ARG A 75 -14.20 7.26 -10.83
CA ARG A 75 -15.22 6.85 -11.81
C ARG A 75 -14.75 7.30 -13.18
N CYS A 76 -14.97 6.48 -14.20
CA CYS A 76 -14.60 6.85 -15.57
C CYS A 76 -15.57 7.85 -16.21
N ASN A 77 -16.73 8.07 -15.59
CA ASN A 77 -17.75 8.99 -16.07
C ASN A 77 -18.37 9.74 -14.88
N ASP A 78 -18.92 10.93 -15.13
CA ASP A 78 -19.55 11.78 -14.11
C ASP A 78 -20.93 11.27 -13.65
N SER A 79 -21.41 10.19 -14.27
CA SER A 79 -22.70 9.58 -13.90
C SER A 79 -22.62 8.83 -12.57
N GLN A 80 -23.58 9.10 -11.69
CA GLN A 80 -23.78 8.36 -10.44
C GLN A 80 -24.08 6.86 -10.65
N LYS A 81 -24.49 6.46 -11.86
CA LYS A 81 -24.69 5.05 -12.23
C LYS A 81 -23.39 4.34 -12.62
N SER A 82 -22.31 5.08 -12.87
CA SER A 82 -21.02 4.49 -13.24
C SER A 82 -20.41 3.76 -12.05
N PRO A 83 -19.96 2.49 -12.18
CA PRO A 83 -19.32 1.78 -11.09
C PRO A 83 -18.07 2.53 -10.64
N ARG A 84 -17.84 2.55 -9.33
CA ARG A 84 -16.61 3.08 -8.76
C ARG A 84 -15.49 2.05 -8.92
N MET A 85 -14.34 2.54 -9.37
CA MET A 85 -13.19 1.73 -9.73
C MET A 85 -12.01 2.05 -8.82
N VAL A 86 -11.10 1.08 -8.73
CA VAL A 86 -9.84 1.15 -7.98
C VAL A 86 -8.71 0.71 -8.89
N HIS A 87 -7.61 1.45 -8.92
CA HIS A 87 -6.45 1.04 -9.69
C HIS A 87 -5.76 -0.14 -9.02
N VAL A 88 -5.32 -1.13 -9.80
CA VAL A 88 -4.71 -2.36 -9.29
C VAL A 88 -3.48 -2.09 -8.42
N ASN A 89 -2.69 -1.06 -8.75
CA ASN A 89 -1.53 -0.66 -7.95
C ASN A 89 -1.93 -0.12 -6.57
N ASP A 90 -3.03 0.62 -6.45
CA ASP A 90 -3.46 1.17 -5.16
C ASP A 90 -3.94 0.06 -4.22
N LEU A 91 -4.63 -0.93 -4.78
CA LEU A 91 -5.01 -2.13 -4.05
C LEU A 91 -3.77 -2.96 -3.63
N ALA A 92 -2.80 -3.10 -4.53
CA ALA A 92 -1.55 -3.79 -4.24
C ALA A 92 -0.78 -3.11 -3.10
N ASP A 93 -0.64 -1.79 -3.15
CA ASP A 93 0.04 -1.00 -2.13
C ASP A 93 -0.63 -1.16 -0.76
N LEU A 94 -1.97 -1.20 -0.70
CA LEU A 94 -2.70 -1.47 0.54
C LEU A 94 -2.38 -2.85 1.11
N ILE A 95 -2.38 -3.88 0.27
CA ILE A 95 -2.11 -5.26 0.69
C ILE A 95 -0.65 -5.40 1.15
N ASP A 96 0.29 -4.84 0.40
CA ASP A 96 1.71 -4.89 0.72
C ASP A 96 2.04 -4.13 2.00
N LYS A 97 1.38 -2.99 2.24
CA LYS A 97 1.49 -2.25 3.50
C LYS A 97 1.02 -3.10 4.68
N LYS A 98 -0.19 -3.66 4.61
CA LYS A 98 -0.73 -4.56 5.67
C LYS A 98 0.20 -5.75 5.91
N ARG A 99 0.72 -6.36 4.84
CA ARG A 99 1.66 -7.49 4.93
C ARG A 99 2.97 -7.11 5.62
N LYS A 100 3.48 -5.90 5.36
CA LYS A 100 4.70 -5.39 5.99
C LYS A 100 4.46 -5.20 7.49
N GLU A 101 3.37 -4.53 7.87
CA GLU A 101 2.99 -4.29 9.27
C GLU A 101 2.89 -5.63 10.05
N SER A 102 2.20 -6.62 9.49
CA SER A 102 2.08 -7.95 10.14
C SER A 102 3.42 -8.67 10.29
N LYS A 103 4.35 -8.52 9.34
CA LYS A 103 5.69 -9.13 9.45
C LYS A 103 6.52 -8.50 10.55
N GLU A 104 6.48 -7.18 10.66
CA GLU A 104 7.20 -6.43 11.69
C GLU A 104 6.67 -6.77 13.08
N GLU A 105 5.34 -6.87 13.22
CA GLU A 105 4.69 -7.30 14.47
C GLU A 105 5.07 -8.73 14.87
N MET A 106 5.06 -9.66 13.92
CA MET A 106 5.47 -11.06 14.16
C MET A 106 6.95 -11.13 14.60
N GLU A 107 7.83 -10.36 13.96
CA GLU A 107 9.25 -10.30 14.34
C GLU A 107 9.44 -9.74 15.76
N TYR A 108 8.69 -8.70 16.13
CA TYR A 108 8.72 -8.14 17.47
C TYR A 108 8.27 -9.16 18.54
N ILE A 109 7.16 -9.85 18.28
CA ILE A 109 6.62 -10.87 19.20
C ILE A 109 7.62 -12.02 19.38
N THR A 110 8.23 -12.50 18.29
CA THR A 110 9.19 -13.62 18.32
C THR A 110 10.51 -13.27 18.99
N LYS A 111 10.97 -12.01 18.93
CA LYS A 111 12.15 -11.54 19.68
C LYS A 111 11.87 -11.48 21.18
N LYS A 112 10.72 -10.90 21.57
CA LYS A 112 10.31 -10.77 22.98
C LYS A 112 10.16 -12.13 23.66
N SER A 113 9.60 -13.12 22.97
CA SER A 113 9.43 -14.47 23.52
C SER A 113 10.79 -15.16 23.78
N LYS A 114 11.76 -15.01 22.87
CA LYS A 114 13.12 -15.55 23.05
C LYS A 114 13.85 -14.93 24.24
N GLN A 115 13.73 -13.61 24.41
CA GLN A 115 14.40 -12.90 25.51
C GLN A 115 13.81 -13.28 26.88
N LYS A 116 12.48 -13.44 26.97
CA LYS A 116 11.82 -13.92 28.19
C LYS A 116 12.23 -15.35 28.55
N ASN A 117 12.33 -16.23 27.55
CA ASN A 117 12.75 -17.62 27.79
C ASN A 117 14.22 -17.73 28.21
N GLN A 118 15.11 -16.83 27.75
CA GLN A 118 16.51 -16.80 28.21
C GLN A 118 16.66 -16.32 29.65
N LEU A 119 15.83 -15.38 30.11
CA LEU A 119 15.84 -14.90 31.49
C LEU A 119 15.28 -15.94 32.48
N ALA A 120 14.39 -16.82 32.03
CA ALA A 120 13.78 -17.87 32.86
C ALA A 120 14.68 -19.12 33.02
N VAL A 121 15.71 -19.30 32.20
CA VAL A 121 16.65 -20.44 32.29
C VAL A 121 17.79 -20.15 33.28
N HIS A 122 17.92 -18.91 33.74
CA HIS A 122 18.95 -18.47 34.69
C HIS A 122 18.42 -18.16 36.10
N GLN A 123 17.18 -18.54 36.41
CA GLN A 123 16.60 -18.54 37.76
C GLN A 123 16.23 -19.98 38.15
#